data_AF-A0A957J1M6-F1
#
_entry.id   AF-A0A957J1M6-F1
#
_cell.length_a   1.000
_cell.length_b   1.000
_cell.length_c   1.000
_cell.angle_alpha   90.00
_cell.angle_beta   90.00
_cell.angle_gamma   90.00
#
_symmetry.space_group_name_H-M   'P 1'
#
loop_
_entity.id
_entity.type
_entity.pdbx_description
1 polymer ?
#
loop_
_entity_poly.entity_id
_entity_poly.type
_entity_poly.pdbx_seq_one_letter_code
_entity_poly.pdbx_strand_id
1 'polypeptide(L)' 'GELTIRDITQPVTFEVVATAVSDSQISGTATGLVSREAFDLRIPEVPNVANVEEEVALIISFVANS' A
#
# COMPACT_ATOMS: atom_id res chain seq x y z
N GLY A 1 4.92 -8.70 -4.14
CA GLY A 1 5.92 -7.84 -4.81
C GLY A 1 6.74 -7.13 -3.76
N GLU A 2 7.85 -6.53 -4.16
CA GLU A 2 8.67 -5.75 -3.24
C GLU A 2 8.07 -4.37 -3.04
N LEU A 3 7.74 -4.02 -1.80
CA LEU A 3 7.36 -2.67 -1.42
C LEU A 3 8.54 -2.02 -0.71
N THR A 4 8.99 -0.89 -1.23
CA THR A 4 10.00 -0.05 -0.56
C THR A 4 9.32 1.16 0.05
N ILE A 5 9.50 1.35 1.36
CA ILE A 5 9.11 2.57 2.06
C ILE A 5 10.38 3.13 2.71
N ARG A 6 10.72 4.38 2.36
CA ARG A 6 12.03 4.97 2.64
C ARG A 6 13.15 4.10 2.06
N ASP A 7 14.02 3.57 2.91
CA ASP A 7 15.19 2.74 2.59
C ASP A 7 14.98 1.26 2.94
N ILE A 8 13.79 0.88 3.42
CA ILE A 8 13.45 -0.49 3.81
C ILE A 8 12.55 -1.11 2.74
N THR A 9 12.95 -2.29 2.26
CA THR A 9 12.20 -3.08 1.28
C THR A 9 11.68 -4.35 1.94
N GLN A 10 10.40 -4.65 1.74
CA GLN A 10 9.76 -5.85 2.25
C GLN A 10 8.92 -6.53 1.16
N PRO A 11 8.84 -7.87 1.16
CA PRO A 11 7.89 -8.58 0.33
C PRO A 11 6.47 -8.38 0.87
N VAL A 12 5.57 -7.88 0.02
CA VAL A 12 4.15 -7.65 0.34
C VAL A 12 3.26 -8.28 -0.72
N THR A 13 2.21 -8.96 -0.29
CA THR A 13 1.18 -9.48 -1.20
C THR A 13 0.09 -8.42 -1.39
N PHE A 14 -0.26 -8.16 -2.65
CA PHE A 14 -1.39 -7.32 -3.00
C PHE A 14 -2.48 -8.17 -3.64
N GLU A 15 -3.72 -7.99 -3.20
CA GLU A 15 -4.89 -8.48 -3.89
C GLU A 15 -5.27 -7.47 -4.98
N VAL A 16 -5.35 -7.93 -6.23
CA VAL A 16 -5.56 -7.05 -7.39
C VAL A 16 -6.84 -7.42 -8.10
N VAL A 17 -7.68 -6.43 -8.36
CA VAL A 17 -8.82 -6.52 -9.28
C VAL A 17 -8.55 -5.59 -10.45
N ALA A 18 -8.42 -6.16 -11.65
CA ALA A 18 -8.21 -5.43 -12.89
C ALA A 18 -9.35 -5.69 -13.88
N THR A 19 -9.79 -4.63 -14.55
CA THR A 19 -10.85 -4.64 -15.56
C THR A 19 -10.28 -4.12 -16.87
N ALA A 20 -10.48 -4.86 -17.96
CA ALA A 20 -10.22 -4.35 -19.31
C ALA A 20 -11.29 -3.31 -19.66
N VAL A 21 -10.86 -2.08 -19.96
CA VAL A 21 -11.74 -0.96 -20.32
C VAL A 21 -11.81 -0.83 -21.85
N SER A 22 -10.70 -1.08 -22.54
CA SER A 22 -10.60 -1.15 -24.00
C SER A 22 -9.41 -2.02 -24.40
N ASP A 23 -9.20 -2.21 -25.71
CA ASP A 23 -8.06 -2.96 -26.24
C ASP A 23 -6.68 -2.39 -25.83
N SER A 24 -6.63 -1.13 -25.41
CA SER A 24 -5.42 -0.43 -25.00
C SER A 24 -5.44 0.11 -23.57
N GLN A 25 -6.46 -0.25 -22.76
CA GLN A 25 -6.59 0.27 -21.40
C GLN A 25 -7.09 -0.78 -20.41
N ILE A 26 -6.42 -0.83 -19.26
CA ILE A 26 -6.88 -1.52 -18.06
C ILE A 26 -7.02 -0.53 -16.90
N SER A 27 -7.99 -0.77 -16.03
CA SER A 27 -8.13 -0.05 -14.76
C SER A 27 -8.34 -1.03 -13.62
N GLY A 28 -8.06 -0.62 -12.38
CA GLY A 28 -8.22 -1.52 -11.26
C GLY A 28 -7.86 -0.93 -9.91
N THR A 29 -7.98 -1.79 -8.91
CA THR A 29 -7.56 -1.52 -7.54
C THR A 29 -6.67 -2.66 -7.06
N ALA A 30 -5.59 -2.30 -6.34
CA ALA A 30 -4.77 -3.22 -5.57
C ALA A 30 -4.87 -2.87 -4.10
N THR A 31 -5.09 -3.86 -3.24
CA THR A 31 -5.16 -3.71 -1.78
C THR A 31 -4.09 -4.56 -1.11
N GLY A 32 -3.54 -4.07 -0.01
CA GLY A 32 -2.59 -4.80 0.83
C GLY A 32 -2.67 -4.32 2.26
N LEU A 33 -2.34 -5.20 3.22
CA LEU A 33 -2.24 -4.86 4.64
C LEU A 33 -0.78 -4.99 5.06
N VAL A 34 -0.21 -3.93 5.62
CA VAL A 34 1.19 -3.89 6.04
C VAL A 34 1.32 -3.41 7.48
N SER A 35 2.35 -3.88 8.19
CA SER A 35 2.75 -3.34 9.50
C SER A 35 3.70 -2.16 9.32
N ARG A 36 3.50 -1.07 10.08
CA ARG A 36 4.41 0.09 10.11
C ARG A 36 5.78 -0.25 10.66
N GLU A 37 5.85 -1.09 11.69
CA GLU A 37 7.07 -1.59 12.33
C GLU A 37 7.95 -2.33 11.34
N ALA A 38 7.38 -3.11 10.41
CA ALA A 38 8.11 -3.78 9.35
C ALA A 38 8.90 -2.82 8.44
N PHE A 39 8.56 -1.52 8.45
CA PHE A 39 9.23 -0.44 7.73
C PHE A 39 9.87 0.61 8.67
N ASP A 40 10.09 0.27 9.95
CA ASP A 40 10.61 1.16 11.01
C ASP A 40 9.90 2.52 11.08
N LEU A 41 8.60 2.54 10.81
CA LEU A 41 7.77 3.73 10.91
C LEU A 41 7.29 3.89 12.35
N ARG A 42 7.94 4.78 13.10
CA ARG A 42 7.61 5.06 14.51
C ARG A 42 6.65 6.24 14.66
N ILE A 43 5.77 6.15 15.63
CA ILE A 43 4.83 7.24 15.94
C ILE A 43 5.55 8.15 16.93
N PRO A 44 5.69 9.45 16.65
CA PRO A 44 6.25 10.39 17.61
C PRO A 44 5.38 10.48 18.85
N GLU A 45 5.99 10.45 20.04
CA GLU A 45 5.29 10.68 21.30
C GLU A 45 4.98 12.17 21.44
N VAL A 46 3.77 12.57 21.06
CA VAL A 46 3.26 13.93 21.28
C VAL A 46 1.93 13.86 22.04
N PRO A 47 1.63 14.80 22.96
CA PRO A 47 0.49 14.70 23.88
C PRO A 47 -0.90 14.51 23.23
N ASN A 48 -1.02 14.82 21.94
CA ASN A 48 -2.27 14.81 21.20
C ASN A 48 -2.44 13.62 20.24
N VAL A 49 -1.45 12.71 20.17
CA VAL A 49 -1.54 11.51 19.32
C VAL A 49 -1.79 10.31 20.22
N ALA A 50 -3.03 9.81 20.20
CA ALA A 50 -3.42 8.58 20.86
C ALA A 50 -3.83 7.54 19.82
N ASN A 51 -3.45 6.28 20.06
CA ASN A 51 -4.00 5.06 19.44
C ASN A 51 -3.94 5.01 17.90
N VAL A 52 -2.75 5.13 17.33
CA VAL A 52 -2.53 4.80 15.91
C VAL A 52 -2.31 3.29 15.79
N GLU A 53 -3.04 2.66 14.88
CA GLU A 53 -2.94 1.22 14.62
C GLU A 53 -1.62 0.86 13.93
N GLU A 54 -1.14 -0.35 14.20
CA GLU A 54 0.09 -0.90 13.62
C GLU A 54 -0.14 -1.34 12.17
N GLU A 55 -1.30 -1.92 11.89
CA GLU A 55 -1.71 -2.33 10.56
C GLU A 55 -2.19 -1.13 9.74
N VAL A 56 -1.67 -1.03 8.52
CA VAL A 56 -2.00 0.02 7.57
C VAL A 56 -2.53 -0.62 6.29
N ALA A 57 -3.78 -0.30 5.95
CA ALA A 57 -4.36 -0.66 4.68
C ALA A 57 -3.81 0.23 3.56
N LEU A 58 -3.20 -0.38 2.57
CA LEU A 58 -2.78 0.25 1.33
C LEU A 58 -3.84 0.00 0.26
N ILE A 59 -4.33 1.06 -0.37
CA ILE A 59 -5.27 1.00 -1.48
C ILE A 59 -4.69 1.79 -2.64
N ILE A 60 -4.48 1.13 -3.75
CA ILE A 60 -3.91 1.71 -4.97
C ILE A 60 -4.95 1.60 -6.06
N SER A 61 -5.46 2.72 -6.56
CA SER A 61 -6.27 2.74 -7.79
C SER A 61 -5.36 3.09 -8.97
N PHE A 62 -5.47 2.32 -10.05
CA PHE A 62 -4.59 2.48 -11.20
C PHE A 62 -5.37 2.46 -12.52
N VAL A 63 -4.77 3.10 -13.51
CA VAL A 63 -5.09 2.98 -14.94
C VAL A 63 -3.77 2.78 -15.66
N ALA A 64 -3.71 1.78 -16.54
CA ALA A 64 -2.57 1.55 -17.40
C ALA A 64 -3.01 1.52 -18.86
N ASN A 65 -2.19 2.12 -19.72
CA ASN A 65 -2.39 2.17 -21.17
C ASN A 65 -1.19 1.54 -21.88
N SER A 66 -1.42 0.94 -23.05
CA SER A 66 -0.36 0.45 -23.93
C SER A 66 0.18 1.49 -24.90
#